data_AF-A0A6G6WAN0-F1
#
_entry.id   AF-A0A6G6WAN0-F1
#
_cell.length_a   1.000
_cell.length_b   1.000
_cell.length_c   1.000
_cell.angle_alpha   90.00
_cell.angle_beta   90.00
_cell.angle_gamma   90.00
#
_symmetry.space_group_name_H-M   'P 1'
#
loop_
_entity.id
_entity.type
_entity.pdbx_description
1 polymer ?
#
loop_
_entity_poly.entity_id
_entity_poly.type
_entity_poly.pdbx_seq_one_letter_code
_entity_poly.pdbx_strand_id
1 'polypeptide(L)'
;MTTPDARVLRPDAATWRAFVSRPDRAVLSLAGGLLVSTVGGLSGRGDVVGLGVLLLAAVLGALGHVAVTLRTSSIDLRPGQVTYRRWGRTTTLPVGDTVGVLAPYSQPLVSRTLALLVLRRRDGGPRIRLNGGFWSQEALVAIAAHAGAEVGTEPLTARELEERAPGTMPFRDRHPWLFGVAGALVITGLVTVGVLAWFEHRGLPPFDDPPPRRVAVATTADQDRLVGQLVAATGGPWSAPRARLLGCEDDEQYDGWMRWVDVSRDGPGPGAVADQAAAAAAALTAAGLDVGDPEPDPDGSAYLDAVALDVTGGLADAVVEVYLQPDHASLGVHGRCEMPPHG
;
A
#
# COMPACT_ATOMS: atom_id res chain seq x y z
N MET A 1 -16.77 65.12 -19.00
CA MET A 1 -16.42 63.97 -18.13
C MET A 1 -16.53 62.71 -18.98
N THR A 2 -15.40 62.15 -19.42
CA THR A 2 -15.37 60.85 -20.08
C THR A 2 -15.70 59.79 -19.04
N THR A 3 -16.75 58.99 -19.30
CA THR A 3 -17.05 57.82 -18.48
C THR A 3 -15.81 56.92 -18.52
N PRO A 4 -15.19 56.57 -17.38
CA PRO A 4 -14.00 55.73 -17.40
C PRO A 4 -14.34 54.41 -18.09
N ASP A 5 -13.58 54.10 -19.14
CA ASP A 5 -13.77 52.89 -19.94
C ASP A 5 -13.69 51.65 -19.06
N ALA A 6 -14.55 50.67 -19.36
CA ALA A 6 -14.55 49.39 -18.66
C ALA A 6 -13.16 48.74 -18.77
N ARG A 7 -12.52 48.46 -17.62
CA ARG A 7 -11.20 47.82 -17.58
C ARG A 7 -11.37 46.33 -17.35
N VAL A 8 -10.94 45.53 -18.32
CA VAL A 8 -10.97 44.06 -18.22
C VAL A 8 -9.59 43.55 -17.83
N LEU A 9 -9.51 42.88 -16.69
CA LEU A 9 -8.30 42.25 -16.17
C LEU A 9 -8.40 40.74 -16.36
N ARG A 10 -7.29 40.09 -16.70
CA ARG A 10 -7.19 38.64 -16.89
C ARG A 10 -6.07 38.07 -16.04
N PRO A 11 -6.14 36.76 -15.70
CA PRO A 11 -5.02 36.05 -15.11
C PRO A 11 -3.77 36.16 -15.99
N ASP A 12 -2.61 36.17 -15.35
CA ASP A 12 -1.31 36.25 -16.01
C ASP A 12 -0.60 34.89 -15.99
N ALA A 13 -0.33 34.35 -17.18
CA ALA A 13 0.38 33.09 -17.35
C ALA A 13 1.85 33.17 -16.90
N ALA A 14 2.48 34.36 -16.92
CA ALA A 14 3.82 34.55 -16.37
C ALA A 14 3.80 34.43 -14.84
N THR A 15 2.85 35.10 -14.18
CA THR A 15 2.59 34.95 -12.73
C THR A 15 2.37 33.49 -12.34
N TRP A 16 1.54 32.74 -13.09
CA TRP A 16 1.34 31.31 -12.85
C TRP A 16 2.61 30.47 -13.00
N ARG A 17 3.38 30.67 -14.07
CA ARG A 17 4.64 29.94 -14.28
C ARG A 17 5.64 30.21 -13.16
N ALA A 18 5.75 31.46 -12.72
CA ALA A 18 6.59 31.84 -11.58
C ALA A 18 6.09 31.23 -10.26
N PHE A 19 4.77 31.05 -10.11
CA PHE A 19 4.19 30.39 -8.96
C PHE A 19 4.58 28.90 -8.91
N VAL A 20 4.46 28.18 -10.03
CA VAL A 20 4.74 26.73 -10.12
C VAL A 20 6.23 26.40 -10.09
N SER A 21 7.09 27.26 -10.64
CA SER A 21 8.54 27.02 -10.68
C SER A 21 9.23 27.05 -9.32
N ARG A 22 8.50 27.43 -8.26
CA ARG A 22 8.94 27.38 -6.86
C ARG A 22 8.11 26.35 -6.11
N PRO A 23 8.35 25.04 -6.34
CA PRO A 23 7.63 24.00 -5.64
C PRO A 23 7.94 24.06 -4.14
N ASP A 24 6.90 23.93 -3.32
CA ASP A 24 7.07 23.84 -1.88
C ASP A 24 7.77 22.51 -1.54
N ARG A 25 8.78 22.56 -0.67
CA ARG A 25 9.53 21.37 -0.24
C ARG A 25 8.59 20.29 0.30
N ALA A 26 7.52 20.67 1.00
CA ALA A 26 6.51 19.75 1.51
C ALA A 26 5.79 18.97 0.39
N VAL A 27 5.50 19.61 -0.76
CA VAL A 27 4.89 18.95 -1.92
C VAL A 27 5.87 17.97 -2.55
N LEU A 28 7.14 18.36 -2.68
CA LEU A 28 8.20 17.47 -3.18
C LEU A 28 8.43 16.28 -2.24
N SER A 29 8.42 16.49 -0.93
CA SER A 29 8.57 15.43 0.07
C SER A 29 7.38 14.48 0.07
N LEU A 30 6.15 14.98 -0.02
CA LEU A 30 4.95 14.15 -0.15
C LEU A 30 4.97 13.33 -1.44
N ALA A 31 5.27 13.96 -2.57
CA ALA A 31 5.37 13.27 -3.86
C ALA A 31 6.48 12.21 -3.84
N GLY A 32 7.65 12.54 -3.29
CA GLY A 32 8.77 11.60 -3.15
C GLY A 32 8.46 10.43 -2.21
N GLY A 33 7.84 10.70 -1.06
CA GLY A 33 7.42 9.65 -0.11
C GLY A 33 6.35 8.74 -0.71
N LEU A 34 5.38 9.28 -1.43
CA LEU A 34 4.37 8.51 -2.14
C LEU A 34 5.02 7.64 -3.23
N LEU A 35 5.98 8.20 -3.99
CA LEU A 35 6.71 7.46 -5.01
C LEU A 35 7.51 6.29 -4.40
N VAL A 36 8.28 6.54 -3.32
CA VAL A 36 9.10 5.53 -2.66
C VAL A 36 8.25 4.42 -2.04
N SER A 37 7.19 4.79 -1.31
CA SER A 37 6.29 3.81 -0.68
C SER A 37 5.56 2.96 -1.71
N THR A 38 5.21 3.52 -2.87
CA THR A 38 4.54 2.75 -3.91
C THR A 38 5.52 1.88 -4.68
N VAL A 39 6.71 2.38 -5.06
CA VAL A 39 7.71 1.61 -5.82
C VAL A 39 8.26 0.43 -5.01
N GLY A 40 8.39 0.55 -3.69
CA GLY A 40 8.89 -0.53 -2.83
C GLY A 40 7.96 -1.75 -2.74
N GLY A 41 6.68 -1.63 -3.11
CA GLY A 41 5.70 -2.71 -3.04
C GLY A 41 5.31 -3.32 -4.40
N LEU A 42 5.87 -2.84 -5.51
CA LEU A 42 5.50 -3.32 -6.84
C LEU A 42 6.49 -4.40 -7.31
N SER A 43 6.06 -5.66 -7.29
CA SER A 43 6.84 -6.81 -7.78
C SER A 43 6.75 -6.99 -9.30
N GLY A 44 5.76 -6.38 -9.96
CA GLY A 44 5.51 -6.51 -11.40
C GLY A 44 5.82 -5.27 -12.23
N ARG A 45 6.45 -5.45 -13.41
CA ARG A 45 6.65 -4.36 -14.41
C ARG A 45 5.34 -3.69 -14.85
N GLY A 46 4.22 -4.45 -14.85
CA GLY A 46 2.91 -3.94 -15.22
C GLY A 46 2.36 -2.89 -14.24
N ASP A 47 2.61 -3.08 -12.94
CA ASP A 47 2.06 -2.20 -11.91
C ASP A 47 2.80 -0.85 -11.87
N VAL A 48 4.11 -0.86 -12.14
CA VAL A 48 4.91 0.37 -12.28
C VAL A 48 4.42 1.21 -13.46
N VAL A 49 4.13 0.57 -14.59
CA VAL A 49 3.59 1.26 -15.78
C VAL A 49 2.19 1.80 -15.50
N GLY A 50 1.31 1.02 -14.87
CA GLY A 50 -0.04 1.43 -14.50
C GLY A 50 -0.05 2.65 -13.57
N LEU A 51 0.77 2.63 -12.51
CA LEU A 51 0.94 3.76 -11.60
C LEU A 51 1.51 4.99 -12.33
N GLY A 52 2.52 4.79 -13.17
CA GLY A 52 3.12 5.87 -13.96
C GLY A 52 2.11 6.57 -14.85
N VAL A 53 1.24 5.82 -15.53
CA VAL A 53 0.15 6.36 -16.35
C VAL A 53 -0.87 7.12 -15.50
N LEU A 54 -1.24 6.60 -14.33
CA LEU A 54 -2.21 7.23 -13.44
C LEU A 54 -1.68 8.56 -12.87
N LEU A 55 -0.43 8.59 -12.41
CA LEU A 55 0.23 9.81 -11.94
C LEU A 55 0.35 10.85 -13.06
N LEU A 56 0.75 10.43 -14.26
CA LEU A 56 0.83 11.31 -15.42
C LEU A 56 -0.55 11.89 -15.77
N ALA A 57 -1.60 11.05 -15.80
CA ALA A 57 -2.96 11.50 -16.07
C ALA A 57 -3.46 12.51 -15.02
N ALA A 58 -3.15 12.30 -13.73
CA ALA A 58 -3.49 13.24 -12.66
C ALA A 58 -2.78 14.60 -12.84
N VAL A 59 -1.49 14.60 -13.17
CA VAL A 59 -0.72 15.82 -13.45
C VAL A 59 -1.28 16.56 -14.67
N LEU A 60 -1.52 15.85 -15.77
CA LEU A 60 -2.09 16.44 -17.00
C LEU A 60 -3.49 17.00 -16.76
N GLY A 61 -4.32 16.30 -15.98
CA GLY A 61 -5.65 16.77 -15.57
C GLY A 61 -5.59 18.05 -14.75
N ALA A 62 -4.68 18.13 -13.78
CA ALA A 62 -4.46 19.34 -12.98
C ALA A 62 -3.98 20.52 -13.84
N LEU A 63 -3.02 20.29 -14.74
CA LEU A 63 -2.52 21.31 -15.67
C LEU A 63 -3.61 21.78 -16.64
N GLY A 64 -4.41 20.85 -17.18
CA GLY A 64 -5.55 21.15 -18.04
C GLY A 64 -6.61 22.00 -17.33
N HIS A 65 -6.94 21.66 -16.09
CA HIS A 65 -7.86 22.44 -15.27
C HIS A 65 -7.36 23.87 -15.05
N VAL A 66 -6.07 24.04 -14.77
CA VAL A 66 -5.46 25.38 -14.62
C VAL A 66 -5.50 26.15 -15.95
N ALA A 67 -5.15 25.51 -17.07
CA ALA A 67 -5.19 26.15 -18.38
C ALA A 67 -6.59 26.65 -18.74
N VAL A 68 -7.63 25.85 -18.48
CA VAL A 68 -9.03 26.26 -18.63
C VAL A 68 -9.36 27.44 -17.72
N THR A 69 -8.90 27.42 -16.47
CA THR A 69 -9.13 28.50 -15.51
C THR A 69 -8.49 29.82 -15.97
N LEU A 70 -7.24 29.78 -16.43
CA LEU A 70 -6.53 30.95 -16.97
C LEU A 70 -7.22 31.52 -18.21
N ARG A 71 -7.70 30.65 -19.11
CA ARG A 71 -8.35 31.07 -20.37
C ARG A 71 -9.75 31.65 -20.16
N THR A 72 -10.50 31.15 -19.18
CA THR A 72 -11.92 31.50 -18.99
C THR A 72 -12.17 32.55 -17.92
N SER A 73 -11.17 32.86 -17.09
CA SER A 73 -11.31 33.82 -15.99
C SER A 73 -11.05 35.25 -16.44
N SER A 74 -11.91 36.19 -16.05
CA SER A 74 -11.71 37.62 -16.28
C SER A 74 -12.48 38.45 -15.24
N ILE A 75 -11.93 39.60 -14.87
CA ILE A 75 -12.57 40.59 -14.01
C ILE A 75 -12.87 41.83 -14.87
N ASP A 76 -14.13 42.21 -14.96
CA ASP A 76 -14.59 43.45 -15.60
C ASP A 76 -14.90 44.49 -14.52
N LEU A 77 -14.16 45.59 -14.53
CA LEU A 77 -14.32 46.73 -13.63
C LEU A 77 -15.16 47.80 -14.34
N ARG A 78 -16.40 47.99 -13.88
CA ARG A 78 -17.31 49.02 -14.38
C ARG A 78 -17.68 49.99 -13.26
N PRO A 79 -18.13 51.21 -13.58
CA PRO A 79 -18.62 52.13 -12.57
C PRO A 79 -19.65 51.46 -11.64
N GLY A 80 -19.37 51.43 -10.34
CA GLY A 80 -20.26 50.88 -9.31
C GLY A 80 -20.30 49.34 -9.19
N GLN A 81 -19.58 48.58 -10.02
CA GLN A 81 -19.61 47.11 -9.96
C GLN A 81 -18.29 46.42 -10.33
N VAL A 82 -18.07 45.24 -9.76
CA VAL A 82 -17.00 44.30 -10.11
C VAL A 82 -17.63 43.00 -10.59
N THR A 83 -17.34 42.61 -11.84
CA THR A 83 -17.86 41.36 -12.41
C THR A 83 -16.74 40.36 -12.63
N TYR A 84 -16.78 39.24 -11.93
CA TYR A 84 -15.90 38.09 -12.14
C TYR A 84 -16.59 37.04 -13.02
N ARG A 85 -16.04 36.78 -14.20
CA ARG A 85 -16.44 35.67 -15.05
C ARG A 85 -15.38 34.57 -14.97
N ARG A 86 -15.84 33.32 -14.87
CA ARG A 86 -15.04 32.10 -14.99
C ARG A 86 -15.85 31.03 -15.68
N TRP A 87 -15.25 29.87 -15.94
CA TRP A 87 -15.95 28.75 -16.57
C TRP A 87 -17.28 28.44 -15.88
N GLY A 88 -18.37 28.55 -16.64
CA GLY A 88 -19.74 28.25 -16.21
C GLY A 88 -20.34 29.17 -15.15
N ARG A 89 -19.67 30.24 -14.73
CA ARG A 89 -20.18 31.12 -13.65
C ARG A 89 -19.75 32.57 -13.81
N THR A 90 -20.70 33.47 -13.54
CA THR A 90 -20.45 34.92 -13.42
C THR A 90 -20.94 35.40 -12.07
N THR A 91 -20.11 36.18 -11.39
CA THR A 91 -20.40 36.81 -10.10
C THR A 91 -20.24 38.31 -10.24
N THR A 92 -21.28 39.07 -9.95
CA THR A 92 -21.23 40.54 -9.95
C THR A 92 -21.42 41.05 -8.54
N LEU A 93 -20.55 41.96 -8.12
CA LEU A 93 -20.60 42.61 -6.81
C LEU A 93 -20.76 44.13 -6.98
N PRO A 94 -21.76 44.77 -6.34
CA PRO A 94 -21.86 46.22 -6.27
C PRO A 94 -20.78 46.80 -5.36
N VAL A 95 -20.02 47.79 -5.83
CA VAL A 95 -18.89 48.39 -5.09
C VAL A 95 -19.33 48.98 -3.75
N GLY A 96 -20.44 49.71 -3.72
CA GLY A 96 -20.94 50.38 -2.49
C GLY A 96 -21.44 49.43 -1.40
N ASP A 97 -21.68 48.15 -1.73
CA ASP A 97 -22.20 47.13 -0.82
C ASP A 97 -21.25 45.92 -0.73
N THR A 98 -19.96 46.14 -1.05
CA THR A 98 -18.90 45.13 -0.95
C THR A 98 -18.05 45.38 0.29
N VAL A 99 -17.66 44.30 0.97
CA VAL A 99 -16.57 44.24 1.95
C VAL A 99 -15.48 43.37 1.36
N GLY A 100 -14.24 43.78 1.52
CA GLY A 100 -13.12 43.02 1.00
C GLY A 100 -11.78 43.43 1.59
N VAL A 101 -10.83 42.52 1.46
CA VAL A 101 -9.46 42.67 1.94
C VAL A 101 -8.51 42.10 0.89
N LEU A 102 -7.46 42.87 0.57
CA LEU A 102 -6.26 42.42 -0.12
C LEU A 102 -5.12 42.38 0.89
N ALA A 103 -4.57 41.21 1.16
CA ALA A 103 -3.40 41.07 2.02
C ALA A 103 -2.56 39.86 1.62
N PRO A 104 -1.27 39.78 2.01
CA PRO A 104 -0.56 38.52 2.01
C PRO A 104 -1.29 37.51 2.91
N TYR A 105 -1.47 36.29 2.44
CA TYR A 105 -2.19 35.22 3.15
C TYR A 105 -1.25 34.03 3.33
N SER A 106 -1.04 33.64 4.59
CA SER A 106 -0.27 32.45 4.95
C SER A 106 -1.15 31.22 4.84
N GLN A 107 -0.85 30.34 3.89
CA GLN A 107 -1.65 29.13 3.69
C GLN A 107 -1.27 28.06 4.75
N PRO A 108 -2.25 27.45 5.44
CA PRO A 108 -1.94 26.52 6.54
C PRO A 108 -1.31 25.19 6.08
N LEU A 109 -1.53 24.76 4.83
CA LEU A 109 -1.09 23.46 4.32
C LEU A 109 0.22 23.51 3.52
N VAL A 110 0.58 24.68 3.02
CA VAL A 110 1.75 24.94 2.20
C VAL A 110 2.30 26.22 2.77
N SER A 111 3.41 26.15 3.51
CA SER A 111 4.04 27.25 4.27
C SER A 111 4.51 28.42 3.37
N ARG A 112 3.58 28.96 2.61
CA ARG A 112 3.74 29.86 1.49
C ARG A 112 2.76 30.99 1.69
N THR A 113 3.31 32.20 1.59
CA THR A 113 2.53 33.43 1.63
C THR A 113 2.23 33.87 0.20
N LEU A 114 0.98 34.21 -0.07
CA LEU A 114 0.57 34.73 -1.37
C LEU A 114 -0.41 35.90 -1.21
N ALA A 115 -0.38 36.86 -2.14
CA ALA A 115 -1.37 37.92 -2.15
C ALA A 115 -2.77 37.33 -2.36
N LEU A 116 -3.73 37.67 -1.51
CA LEU A 116 -5.09 37.18 -1.59
C LEU A 116 -6.05 38.37 -1.53
N LEU A 117 -6.87 38.52 -2.58
CA LEU A 117 -8.02 39.41 -2.58
C LEU A 117 -9.29 38.60 -2.33
N VAL A 118 -10.04 38.98 -1.31
CA VAL A 118 -11.41 38.51 -1.09
C VAL A 118 -12.37 39.70 -1.17
N LEU A 119 -13.45 39.54 -1.93
CA LEU A 119 -14.56 40.48 -2.01
C LEU A 119 -15.87 39.71 -1.77
N ARG A 120 -16.78 40.30 -1.01
CA ARG A 120 -18.11 39.73 -0.76
C ARG A 120 -19.10 40.86 -0.50
N ARG A 121 -20.37 40.62 -0.81
CA ARG A 121 -21.43 41.56 -0.46
C ARG A 121 -21.65 41.60 1.06
N ARG A 122 -21.99 42.76 1.63
CA ARG A 122 -22.14 42.95 3.09
C ARG A 122 -23.24 42.10 3.71
N ASP A 123 -24.34 41.92 2.98
CA ASP A 123 -25.49 41.10 3.40
C ASP A 123 -25.25 39.59 3.28
N GLY A 124 -24.04 39.18 2.88
CA GLY A 124 -23.70 37.79 2.61
C GLY A 124 -23.71 37.49 1.12
N GLY A 125 -24.07 36.27 0.72
CA GLY A 125 -24.19 35.95 -0.71
C GLY A 125 -22.86 35.81 -1.48
N PRO A 126 -22.82 36.17 -2.78
CA PRO A 126 -21.71 35.86 -3.68
C PRO A 126 -20.38 36.45 -3.22
N ARG A 127 -19.29 35.75 -3.53
CA ARG A 127 -17.92 36.16 -3.23
C ARG A 127 -17.02 36.03 -4.45
N ILE A 128 -16.04 36.93 -4.55
CA ILE A 128 -14.93 36.86 -5.49
C ILE A 128 -13.67 36.63 -4.65
N ARG A 129 -12.88 35.61 -5.01
CA ARG A 129 -11.60 35.30 -4.36
C ARG A 129 -10.54 35.14 -5.43
N LEU A 130 -9.53 35.99 -5.41
CA LEU A 130 -8.42 36.00 -6.36
C LEU A 130 -7.11 35.81 -5.60
N ASN A 131 -6.22 34.98 -6.15
CA ASN A 131 -4.92 34.70 -5.54
C ASN A 131 -3.78 35.19 -6.44
N GLY A 132 -2.66 35.56 -5.81
CA GLY A 132 -1.44 36.01 -6.47
C GLY A 132 -0.67 34.91 -7.21
N GLY A 133 -1.16 33.67 -7.19
CA GLY A 133 -0.66 32.60 -8.04
C GLY A 133 -1.20 32.68 -9.48
N PHE A 134 -2.33 33.34 -9.70
CA PHE A 134 -2.92 33.51 -11.03
C PHE A 134 -3.03 34.98 -11.48
N TRP A 135 -3.07 35.91 -10.53
CA TRP A 135 -3.25 37.34 -10.80
C TRP A 135 -2.03 38.13 -10.39
N SER A 136 -1.60 39.07 -11.23
CA SER A 136 -0.50 39.97 -10.88
C SER A 136 -0.88 40.85 -9.68
N GLN A 137 0.10 41.25 -8.89
CA GLN A 137 -0.12 42.15 -7.76
C GLN A 137 -0.76 43.47 -8.19
N GLU A 138 -0.34 44.02 -9.34
CA GLU A 138 -0.94 45.23 -9.92
C GLU A 138 -2.44 45.05 -10.20
N ALA A 139 -2.84 43.91 -10.79
CA ALA A 139 -4.24 43.63 -11.05
C ALA A 139 -5.04 43.50 -9.75
N LEU A 140 -4.49 42.82 -8.73
CA LEU A 140 -5.16 42.69 -7.43
C LEU A 140 -5.36 44.05 -6.75
N VAL A 141 -4.33 44.91 -6.76
CA VAL A 141 -4.40 46.27 -6.20
C VAL A 141 -5.42 47.12 -6.96
N ALA A 142 -5.44 47.05 -8.29
CA ALA A 142 -6.42 47.77 -9.11
C ALA A 142 -7.87 47.34 -8.80
N ILE A 143 -8.11 46.03 -8.62
CA ILE A 143 -9.43 45.51 -8.26
C ILE A 143 -9.80 45.93 -6.83
N ALA A 144 -8.86 45.85 -5.89
CA ALA A 144 -9.08 46.26 -4.49
C ALA A 144 -9.45 47.74 -4.41
N ALA A 145 -8.70 48.61 -5.10
CA ALA A 145 -8.96 50.04 -5.16
C ALA A 145 -10.33 50.35 -5.78
N HIS A 146 -10.70 49.67 -6.88
CA HIS A 146 -12.02 49.84 -7.52
C HIS A 146 -13.16 49.39 -6.61
N ALA A 147 -12.95 48.32 -5.83
CA ALA A 147 -13.95 47.78 -4.91
C ALA A 147 -14.02 48.52 -3.56
N GLY A 148 -13.10 49.45 -3.28
CA GLY A 148 -12.96 50.05 -1.95
C GLY A 148 -12.54 49.05 -0.87
N ALA A 149 -11.83 47.98 -1.26
CA ALA A 149 -11.34 46.96 -0.33
C ALA A 149 -10.10 47.46 0.44
N GLU A 150 -9.96 47.02 1.69
CA GLU A 150 -8.79 47.31 2.52
C GLU A 150 -7.55 46.65 1.91
N VAL A 151 -6.40 47.35 1.90
CA VAL A 151 -5.11 46.80 1.45
C VAL A 151 -4.17 46.73 2.64
N GLY A 152 -3.85 45.50 3.07
CA GLY A 152 -2.92 45.21 4.16
C GLY A 152 -1.56 44.73 3.63
N THR A 153 -0.50 45.05 4.37
CA THR A 153 0.88 44.61 4.09
C THR A 153 1.34 43.43 4.94
N GLU A 154 0.71 43.24 6.10
CA GLU A 154 1.02 42.15 7.03
C GLU A 154 0.38 40.83 6.57
N PRO A 155 1.07 39.68 6.69
CA PRO A 155 0.48 38.38 6.44
C PRO A 155 -0.69 38.09 7.38
N LEU A 156 -1.83 37.72 6.80
CA LEU A 156 -3.02 37.32 7.55
C LEU A 156 -3.18 35.80 7.56
N THR A 157 -3.64 35.30 8.70
CA THR A 157 -4.16 33.94 8.87
C THR A 157 -5.59 33.82 8.35
N ALA A 158 -6.10 32.59 8.21
CA ALA A 158 -7.47 32.37 7.78
C ALA A 158 -8.50 32.95 8.76
N ARG A 159 -8.16 32.95 10.06
CA ARG A 159 -8.99 33.51 11.12
C ARG A 159 -9.07 35.04 11.01
N GLU A 160 -7.94 35.72 10.88
CA GLU A 160 -7.92 37.19 10.76
C GLU A 160 -8.59 37.66 9.47
N LEU A 161 -8.43 36.93 8.36
CA LEU A 161 -9.12 37.25 7.11
C LEU A 161 -10.64 37.08 7.25
N GLU A 162 -11.10 36.05 7.96
CA GLU A 162 -12.52 35.83 8.24
C GLU A 162 -13.09 36.87 9.21
N GLU A 163 -12.30 37.36 10.18
CA GLU A 163 -12.70 38.44 11.09
C GLU A 163 -12.89 39.77 10.33
N ARG A 164 -12.02 40.08 9.35
CA ARG A 164 -12.15 41.29 8.52
C ARG A 164 -13.19 41.16 7.40
N ALA A 165 -13.38 39.96 6.86
CA ALA A 165 -14.34 39.68 5.80
C ALA A 165 -15.10 38.37 6.06
N PRO A 166 -16.13 38.38 6.92
CA PRO A 166 -16.84 37.17 7.35
C PRO A 166 -17.43 36.33 6.21
N GLY A 167 -17.28 35.01 6.31
CA GLY A 167 -17.68 33.97 5.36
C GLY A 167 -17.05 34.05 3.97
N THR A 168 -15.92 34.76 3.84
CA THR A 168 -15.12 34.73 2.60
C THR A 168 -14.26 33.48 2.50
N MET A 169 -13.90 32.87 3.64
CA MET A 169 -13.02 31.71 3.64
C MET A 169 -13.78 30.40 3.34
N PRO A 170 -13.22 29.51 2.50
CA PRO A 170 -13.81 28.19 2.29
C PRO A 170 -13.60 27.32 3.53
N PHE A 171 -14.43 26.28 3.67
CA PHE A 171 -14.35 25.32 4.77
C PHE A 171 -12.94 24.76 4.98
N ARG A 172 -12.24 24.39 3.90
CA ARG A 172 -10.87 23.85 3.96
C ARG A 172 -9.84 24.79 4.60
N ASP A 173 -10.03 26.11 4.49
CA ASP A 173 -9.09 27.08 5.06
C ASP A 173 -9.45 27.38 6.52
N ARG A 174 -10.73 27.26 6.90
CA ARG A 174 -11.21 27.42 8.28
C ARG A 174 -10.95 26.19 9.15
N HIS A 175 -11.01 25.01 8.56
CA HIS A 175 -10.82 23.74 9.25
C HIS A 175 -9.85 22.83 8.49
N PRO A 176 -8.56 23.22 8.40
CA PRO A 176 -7.57 22.48 7.61
C PRO A 176 -7.43 21.03 8.08
N TRP A 177 -7.51 20.77 9.39
CA TRP A 177 -7.43 19.43 9.95
C TRP A 177 -8.65 18.55 9.56
N LEU A 178 -9.88 19.08 9.66
CA LEU A 178 -11.08 18.33 9.25
C LEU A 178 -11.05 18.01 7.77
N PHE A 179 -10.63 18.99 6.94
CA PHE A 179 -10.48 18.77 5.51
C PHE A 179 -9.39 17.73 5.21
N GLY A 180 -8.28 17.75 5.95
CA GLY A 180 -7.23 16.74 5.86
C GLY A 180 -7.72 15.34 6.22
N VAL A 181 -8.44 15.18 7.35
CA VAL A 181 -9.01 13.90 7.78
C VAL A 181 -10.05 13.39 6.77
N ALA A 182 -10.97 14.25 6.32
CA ALA A 182 -11.96 13.87 5.32
C ALA A 182 -11.30 13.44 3.99
N GLY A 183 -10.28 14.19 3.55
CA GLY A 183 -9.50 13.84 2.36
C GLY A 183 -8.77 12.50 2.51
N ALA A 184 -8.14 12.27 3.66
CA ALA A 184 -7.47 11.01 3.96
C ALA A 184 -8.44 9.82 3.91
N LEU A 185 -9.61 9.93 4.54
CA LEU A 185 -10.63 8.87 4.52
C LEU A 185 -11.12 8.55 3.10
N VAL A 186 -11.34 9.57 2.25
CA VAL A 186 -11.72 9.37 0.85
C VAL A 186 -10.61 8.65 0.08
N ILE A 187 -9.36 9.09 0.23
CA ILE A 187 -8.22 8.46 -0.44
C ILE A 187 -8.06 7.01 0.03
N THR A 188 -8.10 6.75 1.35
CA THR A 188 -8.04 5.40 1.91
C THR A 188 -9.14 4.52 1.34
N GLY A 189 -10.39 5.00 1.30
CA GLY A 189 -11.50 4.25 0.72
C GLY A 189 -11.29 3.90 -0.76
N LEU A 190 -10.81 4.86 -1.57
CA LEU A 190 -10.49 4.62 -2.99
C LEU A 190 -9.34 3.62 -3.17
N VAL A 191 -8.29 3.71 -2.33
CA VAL A 191 -7.16 2.76 -2.36
C VAL A 191 -7.65 1.36 -1.97
N THR A 192 -8.43 1.23 -0.89
CA THR A 192 -9.01 -0.05 -0.47
C THR A 192 -9.85 -0.67 -1.58
N VAL A 193 -10.77 0.08 -2.20
CA VAL A 193 -11.57 -0.41 -3.32
C VAL A 193 -10.69 -0.82 -4.51
N GLY A 194 -9.68 -0.02 -4.85
CA GLY A 194 -8.76 -0.32 -5.95
C GLY A 194 -7.94 -1.59 -5.71
N VAL A 195 -7.45 -1.79 -4.48
CA VAL A 195 -6.73 -3.00 -4.07
C VAL A 195 -7.64 -4.22 -4.16
N LEU A 196 -8.85 -4.15 -3.58
CA LEU A 196 -9.81 -5.26 -3.65
C LEU A 196 -10.18 -5.62 -5.09
N ALA A 197 -10.43 -4.63 -5.94
CA ALA A 197 -10.74 -4.85 -7.36
C ALA A 197 -9.54 -5.45 -8.13
N TRP A 198 -8.31 -5.10 -7.77
CA TRP A 198 -7.11 -5.70 -8.34
C TRP A 198 -7.00 -7.19 -7.96
N PHE A 199 -7.24 -7.54 -6.69
CA PHE A 199 -7.27 -8.93 -6.23
C PHE A 199 -8.36 -9.73 -6.95
N GLU A 200 -9.57 -9.19 -7.03
CA GLU A 200 -10.70 -9.80 -7.75
C GLU A 200 -10.36 -10.03 -9.23
N HIS A 201 -9.76 -9.03 -9.91
CA HIS A 201 -9.37 -9.16 -11.31
C HIS A 201 -8.29 -10.23 -11.54
N ARG A 202 -7.44 -10.49 -10.55
CA ARG A 202 -6.38 -11.50 -10.60
C ARG A 202 -6.82 -12.88 -10.10
N GLY A 203 -8.05 -13.03 -9.60
CA GLY A 203 -8.51 -14.27 -8.98
C GLY A 203 -7.77 -14.62 -7.68
N LEU A 204 -7.20 -13.61 -7.01
CA LEU A 204 -6.44 -13.79 -5.78
C LEU A 204 -7.33 -13.44 -4.57
N PRO A 205 -7.31 -14.23 -3.47
CA PRO A 205 -7.98 -13.85 -2.24
C PRO A 205 -7.34 -12.55 -1.69
N PRO A 206 -8.13 -11.54 -1.27
CA PRO A 206 -7.62 -10.22 -0.93
C PRO A 206 -6.76 -10.17 0.34
N PHE A 207 -6.86 -11.21 1.16
CA PHE A 207 -6.07 -11.43 2.36
C PHE A 207 -5.97 -12.95 2.50
N ASP A 208 -4.76 -13.47 2.70
CA ASP A 208 -4.53 -14.89 2.88
C ASP A 208 -5.41 -15.40 4.03
N ASP A 209 -6.53 -16.06 3.71
CA ASP A 209 -7.03 -17.09 4.59
C ASP A 209 -5.85 -18.07 4.67
N PRO A 210 -5.20 -18.22 5.84
CA PRO A 210 -4.03 -19.08 5.92
C PRO A 210 -4.44 -20.43 5.33
N PRO A 211 -3.67 -20.96 4.37
CA PRO A 211 -4.06 -22.15 3.69
C PRO A 211 -4.47 -23.22 4.70
N PRO A 212 -5.54 -23.99 4.44
CA PRO A 212 -6.02 -24.96 5.41
C PRO A 212 -4.85 -25.81 5.87
N ARG A 213 -4.56 -25.78 7.19
CA ARG A 213 -3.40 -26.44 7.81
C ARG A 213 -3.55 -27.96 7.76
N ARG A 214 -3.43 -28.55 6.58
CA ARG A 214 -3.61 -29.99 6.38
C ARG A 214 -2.75 -30.46 5.22
N VAL A 215 -2.18 -31.64 5.40
CA VAL A 215 -1.65 -32.48 4.32
C VAL A 215 -2.75 -33.41 3.82
N ALA A 216 -2.56 -34.00 2.64
CA ALA A 216 -3.47 -34.96 2.05
C ALA A 216 -3.65 -36.19 2.97
N VAL A 217 -4.87 -36.73 2.96
CA VAL A 217 -5.21 -37.95 3.72
C VAL A 217 -4.35 -39.13 3.27
N ALA A 218 -4.04 -39.22 1.96
CA ALA A 218 -3.17 -40.25 1.42
C ALA A 218 -1.75 -40.17 1.99
N THR A 219 -1.15 -38.98 2.03
CA THR A 219 0.15 -38.71 2.65
C THR A 219 0.20 -39.12 4.11
N THR A 220 -0.83 -38.76 4.87
CA THR A 220 -0.96 -39.17 6.27
C THR A 220 -0.95 -40.70 6.39
N ALA A 221 -1.75 -41.39 5.58
CA ALA A 221 -1.88 -42.85 5.62
C ALA A 221 -0.60 -43.59 5.17
N ASP A 222 0.11 -43.05 4.18
CA ASP A 222 1.34 -43.67 3.68
C ASP A 222 2.50 -43.48 4.66
N GLN A 223 2.64 -42.30 5.27
CA GLN A 223 3.62 -42.08 6.36
C GLN A 223 3.35 -42.97 7.57
N ASP A 224 2.09 -43.09 8.00
CA ASP A 224 1.73 -43.94 9.16
C ASP A 224 2.03 -45.42 8.89
N ARG A 225 1.82 -45.88 7.64
CA ARG A 225 2.18 -47.24 7.22
C ARG A 225 3.69 -47.45 7.27
N LEU A 226 4.47 -46.49 6.76
CA LEU A 226 5.94 -46.57 6.74
C LEU A 226 6.51 -46.61 8.17
N VAL A 227 6.05 -45.71 9.04
CA VAL A 227 6.43 -45.70 10.47
C VAL A 227 6.13 -47.06 11.11
N GLY A 228 4.94 -47.63 10.86
CA GLY A 228 4.58 -48.94 11.38
C GLY A 228 5.48 -50.08 10.87
N GLN A 229 5.88 -50.04 9.60
CA GLN A 229 6.81 -51.02 9.00
C GLN A 229 8.20 -50.92 9.63
N LEU A 230 8.72 -49.71 9.83
CA LEU A 230 10.04 -49.49 10.41
C LEU A 230 10.11 -49.87 11.89
N VAL A 231 9.07 -49.53 12.66
CA VAL A 231 8.92 -49.97 14.06
C VAL A 231 8.86 -51.50 14.15
N ALA A 232 8.14 -52.17 13.25
CA ALA A 232 8.06 -53.63 13.22
C ALA A 232 9.39 -54.28 12.81
N ALA A 233 10.12 -53.69 11.85
CA ALA A 233 11.39 -54.22 11.35
C ALA A 233 12.53 -54.09 12.37
N THR A 234 12.61 -52.96 13.08
CA THR A 234 13.66 -52.68 14.08
C THR A 234 13.35 -53.26 15.46
N GLY A 235 12.07 -53.51 15.76
CA GLY A 235 11.61 -54.15 16.98
C GLY A 235 11.79 -53.32 18.26
N GLY A 236 11.30 -53.87 19.38
CA GLY A 236 11.35 -53.23 20.69
C GLY A 236 10.14 -52.33 21.02
N PRO A 237 10.08 -51.78 22.25
CA PRO A 237 8.96 -50.94 22.69
C PRO A 237 9.16 -49.47 22.26
N TRP A 238 8.50 -49.06 21.18
CA TRP A 238 8.54 -47.68 20.70
C TRP A 238 7.48 -46.81 21.40
N SER A 239 7.74 -45.52 21.51
CA SER A 239 6.77 -44.52 21.95
C SER A 239 5.62 -44.37 20.96
N ALA A 240 4.52 -43.75 21.40
CA ALA A 240 3.43 -43.42 20.49
C ALA A 240 3.90 -42.36 19.45
N PRO A 241 3.59 -42.52 18.16
CA PRO A 241 3.98 -41.56 17.14
C PRO A 241 3.48 -40.14 17.45
N ARG A 242 4.37 -39.15 17.29
CA ARG A 242 4.05 -37.74 17.47
C ARG A 242 4.08 -37.06 16.10
N ALA A 243 2.89 -36.72 15.59
CA ALA A 243 2.76 -35.98 14.34
C ALA A 243 2.72 -34.47 14.61
N ARG A 244 3.45 -33.69 13.80
CA ARG A 244 3.43 -32.23 13.77
C ARG A 244 3.19 -31.76 12.34
N LEU A 245 2.55 -30.61 12.21
CA LEU A 245 2.46 -29.89 10.94
C LEU A 245 3.40 -28.69 11.03
N LEU A 246 4.29 -28.58 10.06
CA LEU A 246 5.23 -27.46 9.93
C LEU A 246 4.91 -26.69 8.66
N GLY A 247 5.05 -25.37 8.71
CA GLY A 247 5.05 -24.56 7.50
C GLY A 247 6.31 -24.85 6.69
N CYS A 248 6.17 -24.90 5.38
CA CYS A 248 7.26 -25.06 4.45
C CYS A 248 7.07 -24.10 3.28
N GLU A 249 8.17 -23.66 2.69
CA GLU A 249 8.19 -22.85 1.49
C GLU A 249 8.76 -23.72 0.37
N ASP A 250 8.14 -23.70 -0.80
CA ASP A 250 8.75 -24.27 -2.01
C ASP A 250 9.71 -23.26 -2.66
N ASP A 251 10.43 -23.69 -3.70
CA ASP A 251 11.37 -22.85 -4.45
C ASP A 251 10.71 -21.61 -5.09
N GLU A 252 9.37 -21.61 -5.19
CA GLU A 252 8.55 -20.53 -5.74
C GLU A 252 7.93 -19.63 -4.64
N GLN A 253 8.33 -19.80 -3.38
CA GLN A 253 7.87 -19.04 -2.21
C GLN A 253 6.38 -19.22 -1.89
N TYR A 254 5.80 -20.35 -2.24
CA TYR A 254 4.45 -20.64 -1.79
C TYR A 254 4.45 -21.28 -0.40
N ASP A 255 3.56 -20.78 0.47
CA ASP A 255 3.34 -21.32 1.82
C ASP A 255 2.57 -22.65 1.77
N GLY A 256 3.26 -23.75 2.02
CA GLY A 256 2.70 -25.09 2.14
C GLY A 256 2.74 -25.63 3.56
N TRP A 257 2.28 -26.88 3.71
CA TRP A 257 2.38 -27.62 4.96
C TRP A 257 3.06 -28.97 4.73
N MET A 258 3.99 -29.31 5.60
CA MET A 258 4.58 -30.65 5.66
C MET A 258 4.20 -31.34 6.97
N ARG A 259 4.00 -32.66 6.90
CA ARG A 259 3.76 -33.49 8.08
C ARG A 259 5.05 -34.18 8.48
N TRP A 260 5.44 -33.96 9.74
CA TRP A 260 6.58 -34.60 10.38
C TRP A 260 6.04 -35.60 11.41
N VAL A 261 6.46 -36.86 11.31
CA VAL A 261 6.15 -37.90 12.31
C VAL A 261 7.41 -38.36 13.00
N ASP A 262 7.46 -38.21 14.32
CA ASP A 262 8.54 -38.70 15.18
C ASP A 262 8.11 -39.92 15.99
N VAL A 263 8.96 -40.93 16.05
CA VAL A 263 8.86 -42.01 17.03
C VAL A 263 10.22 -42.24 17.66
N SER A 264 10.26 -42.42 18.98
CA SER A 264 11.49 -42.76 19.70
C SER A 264 11.32 -44.01 20.55
N ARG A 265 12.42 -44.70 20.81
CA ARG A 265 12.55 -45.78 21.78
C ARG A 265 13.61 -45.39 22.79
N ASP A 266 13.26 -45.53 24.07
CA ASP A 266 14.20 -45.37 25.17
C ASP A 266 14.58 -46.76 25.70
N GLY A 267 15.87 -47.01 25.82
CA GLY A 267 16.43 -48.28 26.27
C GLY A 267 16.89 -49.20 25.12
N PRO A 268 17.48 -50.36 25.49
CA PRO A 268 18.16 -51.20 24.52
C PRO A 268 17.22 -51.85 23.52
N GLY A 269 17.64 -51.82 22.25
CA GLY A 269 16.95 -52.50 21.17
C GLY A 269 17.11 -54.02 21.20
N PRO A 270 16.27 -54.75 20.44
CA PRO A 270 16.47 -56.17 20.26
C PRO A 270 17.67 -56.40 19.32
N GLY A 271 18.75 -56.96 19.85
CA GLY A 271 19.92 -57.34 19.05
C GLY A 271 20.92 -56.20 18.79
N ALA A 272 21.88 -56.46 17.91
CA ALA A 272 22.92 -55.49 17.57
C ALA A 272 22.37 -54.33 16.73
N VAL A 273 22.93 -53.13 16.90
CA VAL A 273 22.54 -51.93 16.12
C VAL A 273 22.68 -52.18 14.62
N ALA A 274 23.72 -52.91 14.20
CA ALA A 274 23.94 -53.28 12.79
C ALA A 274 22.79 -54.13 12.20
N ASP A 275 22.24 -55.08 12.97
CA ASP A 275 21.12 -55.92 12.51
C ASP A 275 19.84 -55.10 12.37
N GLN A 276 19.60 -54.18 13.32
CA GLN A 276 18.47 -53.26 13.28
C GLN A 276 18.58 -52.28 12.10
N ALA A 277 19.79 -51.76 11.83
CA ALA A 277 20.04 -50.88 10.69
C ALA A 277 19.80 -51.59 9.35
N ALA A 278 20.25 -52.84 9.21
CA ALA A 278 20.01 -53.64 8.02
C ALA A 278 18.50 -53.94 7.82
N ALA A 279 17.77 -54.22 8.90
CA ALA A 279 16.33 -54.42 8.85
C ALA A 279 15.57 -53.15 8.47
N ALA A 280 15.97 -51.99 9.01
CA ALA A 280 15.41 -50.69 8.64
C ALA A 280 15.66 -50.37 7.16
N ALA A 281 16.90 -50.55 6.68
CA ALA A 281 17.25 -50.35 5.27
C ALA A 281 16.43 -51.24 4.33
N ALA A 282 16.23 -52.51 4.69
CA ALA A 282 15.39 -53.42 3.92
C ALA A 282 13.92 -52.98 3.87
N ALA A 283 13.37 -52.47 4.99
CA ALA A 283 12.02 -51.94 5.04
C ALA A 283 11.85 -50.66 4.19
N LEU A 284 12.80 -49.74 4.25
CA LEU A 284 12.83 -48.53 3.42
C LEU A 284 12.92 -48.86 1.93
N THR A 285 13.79 -49.81 1.56
CA THR A 285 13.92 -50.29 0.17
C THR A 285 12.62 -50.94 -0.32
N ALA A 286 11.98 -51.75 0.52
CA ALA A 286 10.70 -52.39 0.19
C ALA A 286 9.54 -51.38 0.02
N ALA A 287 9.64 -50.22 0.67
CA ALA A 287 8.73 -49.09 0.49
C ALA A 287 9.10 -48.22 -0.74
N GLY A 288 10.15 -48.57 -1.47
CA GLY A 288 10.58 -47.89 -2.70
C GLY A 288 11.46 -46.66 -2.48
N LEU A 289 11.96 -46.44 -1.26
CA LEU A 289 12.90 -45.35 -1.00
C LEU A 289 14.33 -45.74 -1.40
N ASP A 290 15.08 -44.75 -1.88
CA ASP A 290 16.52 -44.87 -2.08
C ASP A 290 17.22 -44.66 -0.73
N VAL A 291 17.94 -45.68 -0.27
CA VAL A 291 18.53 -45.71 1.07
C VAL A 291 20.03 -45.48 0.92
N GLY A 292 20.56 -44.44 1.56
CA GLY A 292 22.00 -44.24 1.65
C GLY A 292 22.68 -45.40 2.36
N ASP A 293 23.96 -45.64 2.05
CA ASP A 293 24.75 -46.63 2.79
C ASP A 293 24.74 -46.25 4.28
N PRO A 294 24.40 -47.17 5.21
CA PRO A 294 24.39 -46.85 6.63
C PRO A 294 25.78 -46.44 7.06
N GLU A 295 25.89 -45.29 7.72
CA GLU A 295 27.15 -44.78 8.26
C GLU A 295 27.30 -45.29 9.71
N PRO A 296 28.17 -46.30 9.98
CA PRO A 296 28.42 -46.73 11.34
C PRO A 296 29.31 -45.70 12.06
N ASP A 297 28.89 -45.28 13.24
CA ASP A 297 29.68 -44.37 14.07
C ASP A 297 30.56 -45.19 15.04
N PRO A 298 31.81 -44.77 15.33
CA PRO A 298 32.67 -45.40 16.34
C PRO A 298 32.05 -45.69 17.71
N ASP A 299 30.98 -44.99 18.10
CA ASP A 299 30.25 -45.24 19.35
C ASP A 299 29.27 -46.43 19.29
N GLY A 300 29.18 -47.09 18.13
CA GLY A 300 28.28 -48.22 17.89
C GLY A 300 26.86 -47.81 17.49
N SER A 301 26.62 -46.53 17.20
CA SER A 301 25.39 -46.05 16.58
C SER A 301 25.41 -46.19 15.06
N ALA A 302 24.24 -46.08 14.45
CA ALA A 302 24.07 -46.06 13.00
C ALA A 302 23.04 -44.99 12.62
N TYR A 303 23.35 -44.22 11.58
CA TYR A 303 22.44 -43.28 10.96
C TYR A 303 22.09 -43.77 9.55
N LEU A 304 20.80 -43.75 9.22
CA LEU A 304 20.30 -44.00 7.88
C LEU A 304 19.49 -42.78 7.44
N ASP A 305 19.78 -42.30 6.24
CA ASP A 305 18.99 -41.33 5.51
C ASP A 305 18.45 -41.99 4.24
N ALA A 306 17.18 -41.76 3.94
CA ALA A 306 16.53 -42.28 2.76
C ALA A 306 15.61 -41.23 2.13
N VAL A 307 15.69 -41.12 0.81
CA VAL A 307 14.92 -40.15 0.03
C VAL A 307 14.05 -40.90 -0.98
N ALA A 308 12.79 -40.50 -1.07
CA ALA A 308 11.88 -41.05 -2.06
C ALA A 308 12.05 -40.35 -3.42
N LEU A 309 13.00 -40.84 -4.24
CA LEU A 309 13.31 -40.25 -5.55
C LEU A 309 12.28 -40.58 -6.65
N ASP A 310 11.66 -41.76 -6.61
CA ASP A 310 10.74 -42.26 -7.66
C ASP A 310 9.41 -42.84 -7.11
N VAL A 311 9.07 -42.54 -5.86
CA VAL A 311 7.85 -43.08 -5.23
C VAL A 311 6.64 -42.23 -5.62
N THR A 312 5.66 -42.85 -6.29
CA THR A 312 4.36 -42.19 -6.51
C THR A 312 3.51 -42.22 -5.24
N GLY A 313 2.75 -41.17 -4.97
CA GLY A 313 1.77 -41.13 -3.88
C GLY A 313 2.18 -40.21 -2.74
N GLY A 314 1.77 -40.55 -1.52
CA GLY A 314 1.95 -39.71 -0.34
C GLY A 314 3.38 -39.62 0.20
N LEU A 315 4.30 -40.41 -0.36
CA LEU A 315 5.72 -40.43 0.03
C LEU A 315 6.63 -39.80 -1.02
N ALA A 316 6.11 -39.28 -2.13
CA ALA A 316 6.93 -38.56 -3.10
C ALA A 316 7.72 -37.45 -2.39
N ASP A 317 9.04 -37.38 -2.60
CA ASP A 317 9.95 -36.43 -1.96
C ASP A 317 9.99 -36.49 -0.43
N ALA A 318 9.53 -37.59 0.18
CA ALA A 318 9.68 -37.80 1.60
C ALA A 318 11.15 -38.08 1.96
N VAL A 319 11.59 -37.48 3.07
CA VAL A 319 12.89 -37.73 3.68
C VAL A 319 12.65 -38.54 4.95
N VAL A 320 13.38 -39.63 5.12
CA VAL A 320 13.25 -40.52 6.27
C VAL A 320 14.59 -40.63 6.96
N GLU A 321 14.62 -40.20 8.22
CA GLU A 321 15.80 -40.21 9.07
C GLU A 321 15.62 -41.30 10.13
N VAL A 322 16.54 -42.27 10.18
CA VAL A 322 16.55 -43.31 11.21
C VAL A 322 17.88 -43.27 11.95
N TYR A 323 17.80 -42.99 13.24
CA TYR A 323 18.96 -42.95 14.13
C TYR A 323 18.86 -44.07 15.17
N LEU A 324 19.85 -44.95 15.20
CA LEU A 324 19.88 -46.13 16.06
C LEU A 324 21.12 -46.09 16.95
N GLN A 325 20.92 -46.11 18.26
CA GLN A 325 21.96 -46.25 19.28
C GLN A 325 21.70 -47.49 20.15
N PRO A 326 22.70 -47.96 20.93
CA PRO A 326 22.53 -49.09 21.84
C PRO A 326 21.43 -48.90 22.89
N ASP A 327 21.18 -47.67 23.35
CA ASP A 327 20.24 -47.32 24.42
C ASP A 327 19.16 -46.32 24.01
N HIS A 328 19.16 -45.87 22.77
CA HIS A 328 18.17 -44.96 22.22
C HIS A 328 17.96 -45.22 20.73
N ALA A 329 16.75 -45.00 20.22
CA ALA A 329 16.52 -44.93 18.78
C ALA A 329 15.48 -43.86 18.47
N SER A 330 15.66 -43.14 17.36
CA SER A 330 14.68 -42.18 16.85
C SER A 330 14.45 -42.39 15.36
N LEU A 331 13.22 -42.14 14.95
CA LEU A 331 12.77 -42.25 13.58
C LEU A 331 11.93 -41.02 13.26
N GLY A 332 12.35 -40.29 12.23
CA GLY A 332 11.66 -39.13 11.66
C GLY A 332 11.21 -39.44 10.23
N VAL A 333 9.93 -39.20 9.93
CA VAL A 333 9.42 -39.24 8.55
C VAL A 333 8.90 -37.85 8.19
N HIS A 334 9.59 -37.22 7.24
CA HIS A 334 9.30 -35.86 6.77
C HIS A 334 8.60 -35.97 5.42
N GLY A 335 7.35 -35.53 5.34
CA GLY A 335 6.60 -35.50 4.09
C GLY A 335 7.00 -34.32 3.21
N ARG A 336 6.69 -34.38 1.92
CA ARG A 336 6.85 -33.23 1.03
C ARG A 336 6.03 -32.02 1.47
N CYS A 337 6.46 -30.85 1.02
CA CYS A 337 5.66 -29.65 1.15
C CYS A 337 4.41 -29.77 0.27
N GLU A 338 3.23 -29.82 0.89
CA GLU A 338 1.97 -29.85 0.16
C GLU A 338 1.37 -28.47 0.06
N MET A 339 1.17 -28.04 -1.19
CA MET A 339 0.50 -26.80 -1.50
C MET A 339 -1.03 -26.99 -1.49
N PRO A 340 -1.78 -25.97 -1.05
CA PRO A 340 -3.23 -25.97 -1.20
C PRO A 340 -3.57 -26.11 -2.69
N PRO A 341 -4.61 -26.87 -3.06
CA PRO A 341 -5.10 -26.83 -4.42
C PRO A 341 -5.49 -25.39 -4.74
N HIS A 342 -4.88 -24.79 -5.77
CA HIS A 342 -5.33 -23.52 -6.32
C HIS A 342 -6.76 -23.74 -6.83
N GLY A 343 -7.74 -23.18 -6.10
CA GLY A 343 -9.16 -23.23 -6.43
C GLY A 343 -9.53 -22.31 -7.58
#